data_AF-A0A8C7EIL7-F1
#
_entry.id   AF-A0A8C7EIL7-F1
#
_cell.length_a   1.000
_cell.length_b   1.000
_cell.length_c   1.000
_cell.angle_alpha   90.00
_cell.angle_beta   90.00
_cell.angle_gamma   90.00
#
_symmetry.space_group_name_H-M   'P 1'
#
loop_
_entity.id
_entity.type
_entity.pdbx_description
1 polymer ?
#
loop_
_entity_poly.entity_id
_entity_poly.type
_entity_poly.pdbx_seq_one_letter_code
_entity_poly.pdbx_strand_id
1 'polypeptide(L)'
;MAAADELAFHEFEEASDLLAETPDAATTSGSNQLTPQGHVAVAVDSGGSYGAEEEVEESDRTALLQEEKQQPGFWTFGYYQSFFDVDTSQVLDRIRGSLLPRPGHNFVRHHLRNRPDLYGPFWICATLAFVLAVTGNLTLVLAQRRDPSIHYSPQFHKVTVAGVTIYCYVWLVPLALWAFLRWRKGVRERMGPYTFLETVCVYGYSLFVFIPTVVLWLIPVPWLQWLFGGLALALSAASLVFTLWPVVREDTRAVVAVLLSTVVLLHALLAVGCKFYFFQPLPLAHPAPPTQAASLSPDLPPPPTSRAHTT
;
A
#
# COMPACT_ATOMS: atom_id res chain seq x y z
N MET A 1 35.48 29.89 22.15
CA MET A 1 35.26 29.04 23.34
C MET A 1 34.69 29.93 24.42
N ALA A 2 33.36 30.01 24.49
CA ALA A 2 32.62 30.73 25.51
C ALA A 2 32.12 29.70 26.54
N ALA A 3 32.20 30.07 27.81
CA ALA A 3 32.13 29.18 28.98
C ALA A 3 30.72 28.63 29.24
N ALA A 4 30.66 27.41 29.77
CA ALA A 4 29.45 26.64 30.04
C ALA A 4 28.69 27.07 31.32
N ASP A 5 28.83 28.34 31.75
CA ASP A 5 28.38 28.80 33.07
C ASP A 5 27.29 29.89 33.01
N GLU A 6 26.71 30.12 31.83
CA GLU A 6 25.69 31.16 31.60
C GLU A 6 24.29 30.58 31.28
N LEU A 7 24.06 29.31 31.61
CA LEU A 7 22.77 28.62 31.47
C LEU A 7 22.32 27.98 32.80
N ALA A 8 22.61 28.65 33.91
CA ALA A 8 22.01 28.36 35.20
C ALA A 8 20.58 28.94 35.22
N PHE A 9 19.60 28.06 35.42
CA PHE A 9 18.17 28.28 35.27
C PHE A 9 17.57 29.16 36.39
N HIS A 10 17.79 30.48 36.32
CA HIS A 10 17.23 31.44 37.28
C HIS A 10 15.69 31.51 37.28
N GLU A 11 15.03 31.31 36.13
CA GLU A 11 13.55 31.37 36.04
C GLU A 11 12.86 30.24 36.80
N PHE A 12 13.49 29.07 36.92
CA PHE A 12 12.86 27.93 37.60
C PHE A 12 12.99 28.02 39.12
N GLU A 13 14.04 28.65 39.62
CA GLU A 13 14.25 28.83 41.07
C GLU A 13 13.31 29.92 41.61
N GLU A 14 13.10 31.01 40.87
CA GLU A 14 12.11 32.05 41.20
C GLU A 14 10.67 31.51 41.17
N ALA A 15 10.33 30.68 40.18
CA ALA A 15 9.02 30.04 40.12
C ALA A 15 8.81 29.02 41.25
N SER A 16 9.87 28.35 41.70
CA SER A 16 9.80 27.38 42.81
C SER A 16 9.64 28.08 44.16
N ASP A 17 10.30 29.23 44.37
CA ASP A 17 10.16 30.03 45.59
C ASP A 17 8.77 30.68 45.69
N LEU A 18 8.21 31.17 44.57
CA LEU A 18 6.86 31.74 44.55
C LEU A 18 5.75 30.69 44.78
N LEU A 19 5.98 29.43 44.38
CA LEU A 19 5.06 28.32 44.65
C LEU A 19 5.20 27.78 46.09
N ALA A 20 6.37 27.94 46.72
CA ALA A 20 6.58 27.59 48.13
C ALA A 20 5.95 28.61 49.08
N GLU A 21 5.79 29.87 48.66
CA GLU A 21 5.24 30.95 49.49
C GLU A 21 3.69 30.90 49.64
N THR A 22 2.95 30.39 48.65
CA THR A 22 1.48 30.23 48.73
C THR A 22 0.95 28.96 48.04
N PRO A 23 0.87 27.81 48.75
CA PRO A 23 0.50 26.53 48.14
C PRO A 23 -0.97 26.37 47.72
N ASP A 24 -1.90 27.24 48.15
CA ASP A 24 -3.35 27.08 47.93
C ASP A 24 -4.00 28.12 46.98
N ALA A 25 -3.22 28.84 46.17
CA ALA A 25 -3.76 29.88 45.29
C ALA A 25 -4.37 29.31 43.98
N ALA A 26 -5.68 29.12 43.96
CA ALA A 26 -6.44 28.72 42.76
C ALA A 26 -6.58 29.87 41.76
N THR A 27 -6.05 29.69 40.53
CA THR A 27 -6.19 30.67 39.44
C THR A 27 -7.59 30.62 38.82
N THR A 28 -8.34 31.70 38.98
CA THR A 28 -9.63 31.95 38.33
C THR A 28 -9.40 32.77 37.05
N SER A 29 -10.07 32.41 35.95
CA SER A 29 -10.24 33.28 34.78
C SER A 29 -11.69 33.23 34.35
N GLY A 30 -12.35 34.39 34.37
CA GLY A 30 -13.79 34.53 34.20
C GLY A 30 -14.23 35.07 32.84
N SER A 31 -15.54 34.97 32.57
CA SER A 31 -16.25 35.94 31.72
C SER A 31 -17.78 35.92 31.97
N ASN A 32 -18.29 37.11 32.36
CA ASN A 32 -19.59 37.73 32.05
C ASN A 32 -20.94 37.08 32.42
N GLN A 33 -21.43 37.49 33.59
CA GLN A 33 -22.76 38.05 33.94
C GLN A 33 -23.92 38.00 32.91
N LEU A 34 -25.04 37.36 33.30
CA LEU A 34 -26.44 37.90 33.31
C LEU A 34 -27.43 36.80 33.80
N THR A 35 -28.02 36.99 34.98
CA THR A 35 -29.29 36.39 35.44
C THR A 35 -30.44 37.37 35.14
N PRO A 36 -31.74 36.99 35.05
CA PRO A 36 -32.40 36.21 36.11
C PRO A 36 -33.68 35.36 35.79
N GLN A 37 -34.10 34.65 36.84
CA GLN A 37 -35.46 34.15 37.17
C GLN A 37 -35.93 32.77 36.66
N GLY A 38 -36.14 31.87 37.64
CA GLY A 38 -37.46 31.30 37.91
C GLY A 38 -37.79 29.95 37.28
N HIS A 39 -37.59 28.86 38.03
CA HIS A 39 -38.66 28.04 38.62
C HIS A 39 -38.07 26.70 39.10
N VAL A 40 -38.09 26.52 40.43
CA VAL A 40 -37.92 25.23 41.07
C VAL A 40 -39.24 24.48 40.93
N ALA A 41 -39.23 23.34 40.24
CA ALA A 41 -40.28 22.35 40.31
C ALA A 41 -39.66 21.03 40.79
N VAL A 42 -39.84 20.75 42.07
CA VAL A 42 -39.59 19.43 42.65
C VAL A 42 -40.80 18.57 42.31
N ALA A 43 -40.59 17.54 41.49
CA ALA A 43 -41.50 16.42 41.37
C ALA A 43 -40.77 15.18 41.90
N VAL A 44 -41.26 14.72 43.04
CA VAL A 44 -40.94 13.43 43.66
C VAL A 44 -41.57 12.34 42.80
N ASP A 45 -40.77 11.38 42.33
CA ASP A 45 -41.29 10.04 42.07
C ASP A 45 -40.35 9.00 42.68
N SER A 46 -40.99 8.01 43.29
CA SER A 46 -40.47 7.02 44.20
C SER A 46 -40.66 5.67 43.53
N GLY A 47 -39.57 4.99 43.16
CA GLY A 47 -39.66 3.62 42.68
C GLY A 47 -38.31 3.08 42.27
N GLY A 48 -37.73 2.22 43.11
CA GLY A 48 -36.42 1.63 42.86
C GLY A 48 -36.39 0.72 41.62
N SER A 49 -35.25 0.75 40.92
CA SER A 49 -34.71 -0.38 40.19
C SER A 49 -33.21 -0.16 40.01
N TYR A 50 -32.41 -0.94 40.72
CA TYR A 50 -30.96 -0.96 40.60
C TYR A 50 -30.57 -1.63 39.27
N GLY A 51 -29.74 -0.97 38.45
CA GLY A 51 -28.94 -1.65 37.43
C GLY A 51 -28.97 -1.12 35.99
N ALA A 52 -29.29 0.15 35.73
CA ALA A 52 -29.27 0.69 34.35
C ALA A 52 -28.49 2.00 34.17
N GLU A 53 -27.91 2.58 35.24
CA GLU A 53 -27.26 3.89 35.17
C GLU A 53 -25.76 3.81 34.81
N GLU A 54 -25.09 2.67 35.04
CA GLU A 54 -23.66 2.50 34.71
C GLU A 54 -23.41 2.34 33.19
N GLU A 55 -24.31 1.69 32.44
CA GLU A 55 -24.13 1.53 30.98
C GLU A 55 -24.40 2.82 30.19
N VAL A 56 -25.27 3.69 30.70
CA VAL A 56 -25.60 4.97 30.04
C VAL A 56 -24.50 6.01 30.31
N GLU A 57 -23.92 6.04 31.52
CA GLU A 57 -22.77 6.91 31.80
C GLU A 57 -21.50 6.50 31.04
N GLU A 58 -21.27 5.20 30.80
CA GLU A 58 -20.14 4.74 29.98
C GLU A 58 -20.34 5.07 28.48
N SER A 59 -21.57 4.96 27.98
CA SER A 59 -21.95 5.42 26.63
C SER A 59 -21.82 6.94 26.46
N ASP A 60 -22.24 7.72 27.46
CA ASP A 60 -22.14 9.18 27.41
C ASP A 60 -20.69 9.66 27.63
N ARG A 61 -19.89 8.99 28.47
CA ARG A 61 -18.45 9.25 28.56
C ARG A 61 -17.71 8.89 27.28
N THR A 62 -18.06 7.79 26.61
CA THR A 62 -17.44 7.42 25.33
C THR A 62 -17.86 8.34 24.19
N ALA A 63 -19.07 8.90 24.23
CA ALA A 63 -19.54 9.93 23.29
C ALA A 63 -18.92 11.32 23.56
N LEU A 64 -18.64 11.67 24.82
CA LEU A 64 -18.02 12.95 25.21
C LEU A 64 -16.49 12.95 25.11
N LEU A 65 -15.83 11.79 25.24
CA LEU A 65 -14.40 11.60 24.97
C LEU A 65 -14.09 11.42 23.48
N GLN A 66 -15.12 11.28 22.65
CA GLN A 66 -15.02 11.56 21.23
C GLN A 66 -15.01 13.08 21.04
N GLU A 67 -13.96 13.71 21.61
CA GLU A 67 -13.52 15.05 21.28
C GLU A 67 -13.66 15.16 19.76
N GLU A 68 -14.51 16.09 19.31
CA GLU A 68 -14.78 16.35 17.90
C GLU A 68 -13.47 16.86 17.31
N LYS A 69 -12.55 15.94 17.03
CA LYS A 69 -11.19 16.24 16.58
C LYS A 69 -11.39 16.86 15.22
N GLN A 70 -11.36 18.20 15.19
CA GLN A 70 -11.55 18.99 13.98
C GLN A 70 -10.76 18.33 12.87
N GLN A 71 -11.46 17.95 11.81
CA GLN A 71 -10.83 17.23 10.70
C GLN A 71 -9.65 18.09 10.24
N PRO A 72 -8.41 17.58 10.37
CA PRO A 72 -7.22 18.36 10.07
C PRO A 72 -7.31 18.89 8.64
N GLY A 73 -6.98 20.16 8.43
CA GLY A 73 -7.01 20.75 7.09
C GLY A 73 -6.15 19.95 6.12
N PHE A 74 -6.55 19.86 4.84
CA PHE A 74 -5.90 19.03 3.81
C PHE A 74 -4.37 19.24 3.67
N TRP A 75 -3.86 20.42 4.05
CA TRP A 75 -2.45 20.78 3.98
C TRP A 75 -1.65 20.48 5.25
N THR A 76 -2.29 19.92 6.27
CA THR A 76 -1.63 19.63 7.55
C THR A 76 -1.09 18.21 7.56
N PHE A 77 0.04 18.01 8.26
CA PHE A 77 0.60 16.66 8.44
C PHE A 77 -0.39 15.70 9.11
N GLY A 78 -1.18 16.20 10.07
CA GLY A 78 -2.21 15.41 10.77
C GLY A 78 -3.26 14.81 9.84
N TYR A 79 -3.57 15.47 8.71
CA TYR A 79 -4.47 14.92 7.69
C TYR A 79 -3.91 13.65 7.08
N TYR A 80 -2.65 13.66 6.65
CA TYR A 80 -2.03 12.49 6.04
C TYR A 80 -1.71 11.39 7.05
N GLN A 81 -1.30 11.76 8.27
CA GLN A 81 -1.05 10.82 9.36
C GLN A 81 -2.28 9.94 9.64
N SER A 82 -3.49 10.49 9.55
CA SER A 82 -4.73 9.74 9.79
C SER A 82 -4.94 8.53 8.86
N PHE A 83 -4.33 8.51 7.66
CA PHE A 83 -4.39 7.38 6.72
C PHE A 83 -3.34 6.30 6.99
N PHE A 84 -2.35 6.59 7.85
CA PHE A 84 -1.30 5.64 8.28
C PHE A 84 -1.49 5.17 9.72
N ASP A 85 -2.36 5.84 10.47
CA ASP A 85 -2.77 5.49 11.83
C ASP A 85 -3.78 4.33 11.80
N VAL A 86 -3.26 3.11 11.61
CA VAL A 86 -4.04 1.86 11.51
C VAL A 86 -3.51 0.77 12.43
N ASP A 87 -4.42 0.02 13.03
CA ASP A 87 -4.04 -1.15 13.83
C ASP A 87 -3.73 -2.37 12.97
N THR A 88 -2.90 -3.26 13.50
CA THR A 88 -2.54 -4.52 12.83
C THR A 88 -3.77 -5.40 12.55
N SER A 89 -4.74 -5.44 13.46
CA SER A 89 -6.00 -6.17 13.28
C SER A 89 -6.79 -5.69 12.06
N GLN A 90 -6.87 -4.36 11.87
CA GLN A 90 -7.56 -3.75 10.73
C GLN A 90 -6.92 -4.15 9.41
N VAL A 91 -5.57 -4.15 9.34
CA VAL A 91 -4.84 -4.57 8.15
C VAL A 91 -5.06 -6.04 7.84
N LEU A 92 -5.02 -6.92 8.86
CA LEU A 92 -5.26 -8.35 8.70
C LEU A 92 -6.68 -8.66 8.24
N ASP A 93 -7.68 -7.97 8.78
CA ASP A 93 -9.06 -8.15 8.36
C ASP A 93 -9.30 -7.67 6.93
N ARG A 94 -8.61 -6.59 6.52
CA ARG A 94 -8.64 -6.12 5.14
C ARG A 94 -8.01 -7.13 4.17
N ILE A 95 -6.89 -7.73 4.55
CA ILE A 95 -6.25 -8.81 3.79
C ILE A 95 -7.17 -10.03 3.70
N ARG A 96 -7.77 -10.46 4.81
CA ARG A 96 -8.68 -11.62 4.82
C ARG A 96 -9.87 -11.42 3.90
N GLY A 97 -10.44 -10.21 3.89
CA GLY A 97 -11.56 -9.93 3.00
C GLY A 97 -11.18 -9.70 1.54
N SER A 98 -9.94 -9.29 1.23
CA SER A 98 -9.45 -9.32 -0.16
C SER A 98 -9.20 -10.75 -0.65
N LEU A 99 -8.82 -11.67 0.23
CA LEU A 99 -8.60 -13.09 -0.09
C LEU A 99 -9.90 -13.92 -0.17
N LEU A 100 -10.90 -13.59 0.65
CA LEU A 100 -12.16 -14.32 0.74
C LEU A 100 -13.34 -13.41 0.35
N PRO A 101 -13.59 -13.19 -0.95
CA PRO A 101 -14.75 -12.44 -1.38
C PRO A 101 -16.03 -13.24 -1.08
N ARG A 102 -16.71 -12.94 0.04
CA ARG A 102 -17.95 -13.61 0.45
C ARG A 102 -19.16 -12.96 -0.24
N PRO A 103 -19.97 -13.69 -1.03
CA PRO A 103 -21.23 -13.19 -1.55
C PRO A 103 -22.21 -12.95 -0.39
N GLY A 104 -22.72 -11.73 -0.24
CA GLY A 104 -23.76 -11.39 0.74
C GLY A 104 -23.30 -10.65 2.00
N HIS A 105 -22.01 -10.70 2.35
CA HIS A 105 -21.42 -9.80 3.35
C HIS A 105 -20.61 -8.73 2.61
N ASN A 106 -21.20 -7.53 2.49
CA ASN A 106 -20.55 -6.39 1.85
C ASN A 106 -19.29 -5.99 2.65
N PHE A 107 -18.12 -6.53 2.30
CA PHE A 107 -16.80 -6.17 2.84
C PHE A 107 -16.60 -4.64 2.92
N VAL A 108 -17.18 -3.96 1.95
CA VAL A 108 -17.22 -2.52 1.80
C VAL A 108 -18.05 -1.81 2.86
N ARG A 109 -19.23 -2.37 3.17
CA ARG A 109 -20.22 -1.71 4.02
C ARG A 109 -19.90 -1.89 5.51
N HIS A 110 -19.13 -2.93 5.86
CA HIS A 110 -18.73 -3.21 7.24
C HIS A 110 -17.25 -2.96 7.56
N HIS A 111 -16.31 -3.03 6.60
CA HIS A 111 -14.87 -2.91 6.91
C HIS A 111 -14.15 -1.71 6.24
N LEU A 112 -14.74 -1.10 5.20
CA LEU A 112 -14.17 0.07 4.51
C LEU A 112 -14.99 1.35 4.70
N ARG A 113 -16.20 1.26 5.25
CA ARG A 113 -17.03 2.45 5.47
C ARG A 113 -16.48 3.21 6.67
N ASN A 114 -15.95 4.41 6.39
CA ASN A 114 -15.49 5.49 7.28
C ASN A 114 -13.99 5.67 7.57
N ARG A 115 -13.04 4.80 7.18
CA ARG A 115 -11.59 5.08 7.33
C ARG A 115 -10.71 4.37 6.28
N PRO A 116 -10.59 4.88 5.03
CA PRO A 116 -9.59 4.35 4.10
C PRO A 116 -8.18 4.52 4.67
N ASP A 117 -7.28 3.62 4.31
CA ASP A 117 -5.86 3.72 4.68
C ASP A 117 -4.95 3.75 3.45
N LEU A 118 -3.77 4.32 3.65
CA LEU A 118 -2.67 4.27 2.69
C LEU A 118 -1.53 3.35 3.16
N TYR A 119 -1.54 2.92 4.43
CA TYR A 119 -0.55 2.02 5.01
C TYR A 119 -0.47 0.68 4.25
N GLY A 120 -1.60 -0.02 4.13
CA GLY A 120 -1.68 -1.31 3.45
C GLY A 120 -1.23 -1.25 2.00
N PRO A 121 -1.85 -0.40 1.14
CA PRO A 121 -1.43 -0.24 -0.25
C PRO A 121 0.05 0.10 -0.40
N PHE A 122 0.58 1.01 0.44
CA PHE A 122 1.98 1.38 0.38
C PHE A 122 2.90 0.18 0.66
N TRP A 123 2.70 -0.52 1.77
CA TRP A 123 3.57 -1.63 2.19
C TRP A 123 3.39 -2.90 1.37
N ILE A 124 2.17 -3.21 0.92
CA ILE A 124 1.91 -4.34 0.04
C ILE A 124 2.60 -4.12 -1.31
N CYS A 125 2.53 -2.92 -1.88
CA CYS A 125 3.23 -2.59 -3.12
C CYS A 125 4.75 -2.71 -2.97
N ALA A 126 5.32 -2.13 -1.91
CA ALA A 126 6.75 -2.20 -1.63
C ALA A 126 7.22 -3.66 -1.49
N THR A 127 6.50 -4.46 -0.69
CA THR A 127 6.83 -5.87 -0.45
C THR A 127 6.74 -6.69 -1.73
N LEU A 128 5.66 -6.52 -2.50
CA LEU A 128 5.48 -7.24 -3.75
C LEU A 128 6.56 -6.89 -4.77
N ALA A 129 6.90 -5.60 -4.92
CA ALA A 129 7.94 -5.15 -5.83
C ALA A 129 9.30 -5.74 -5.46
N PHE A 130 9.64 -5.70 -4.17
CA PHE A 130 10.88 -6.27 -3.66
C PHE A 130 10.93 -7.80 -3.87
N VAL A 131 9.87 -8.52 -3.48
CA VAL A 131 9.81 -9.99 -3.59
C VAL A 131 9.83 -10.44 -5.05
N LEU A 132 9.17 -9.74 -5.97
CA LEU A 132 9.27 -9.99 -7.42
C LEU A 132 10.70 -9.86 -7.92
N ALA A 133 11.38 -8.76 -7.57
CA ALA A 133 12.74 -8.51 -8.04
C ALA A 133 13.74 -9.52 -7.44
N VAL A 134 13.63 -9.84 -6.15
CA VAL A 134 14.50 -10.81 -5.49
C VAL A 134 14.26 -12.22 -6.04
N THR A 135 13.00 -12.65 -6.14
CA THR A 135 12.68 -14.00 -6.63
C THR A 135 13.02 -14.15 -8.11
N GLY A 136 12.75 -13.12 -8.93
CA GLY A 136 13.15 -13.10 -10.34
C GLY A 136 14.66 -13.14 -10.58
N ASN A 137 15.47 -12.56 -9.69
CA ASN A 137 16.94 -12.74 -9.75
C ASN A 137 17.36 -14.11 -9.21
N LEU A 138 16.73 -14.60 -8.14
CA LEU A 138 17.06 -15.89 -7.53
C LEU A 138 16.78 -17.06 -8.48
N THR A 139 15.71 -17.01 -9.27
CA THR A 139 15.43 -18.04 -10.29
C THR A 139 16.55 -18.11 -11.34
N LEU A 140 17.15 -16.99 -11.73
CA LEU A 140 18.31 -16.95 -12.63
C LEU A 140 19.55 -17.58 -11.99
N VAL A 141 19.82 -17.27 -10.71
CA VAL A 141 20.93 -17.90 -9.96
C VAL A 141 20.72 -19.41 -9.84
N LEU A 142 19.50 -19.86 -9.56
CA LEU A 142 19.16 -21.28 -9.50
C LEU A 142 19.23 -21.98 -10.86
N ALA A 143 18.99 -21.25 -11.96
CA ALA A 143 19.20 -21.76 -13.31
C ALA A 143 20.70 -21.93 -13.61
N GLN A 144 21.52 -20.92 -13.29
CA GLN A 144 22.97 -20.99 -13.45
C GLN A 144 23.61 -22.11 -12.63
N ARG A 145 23.12 -22.37 -11.40
CA ARG A 145 23.57 -23.51 -10.59
C ARG A 145 23.33 -24.86 -11.28
N ARG A 146 22.31 -24.96 -12.13
CA ARG A 146 22.00 -26.18 -12.90
C ARG A 146 22.75 -26.22 -14.23
N ASP A 147 23.04 -25.07 -14.83
CA ASP A 147 23.78 -24.95 -16.08
C ASP A 147 24.88 -23.86 -15.98
N PRO A 148 26.16 -24.26 -15.85
CA PRO A 148 27.28 -23.34 -15.73
C PRO A 148 27.53 -22.45 -16.96
N SER A 149 26.92 -22.77 -18.11
CA SER A 149 27.05 -21.97 -19.33
C SER A 149 26.28 -20.64 -19.29
N ILE A 150 25.40 -20.46 -18.31
CA ILE A 150 24.61 -19.24 -18.12
C ILE A 150 25.46 -18.17 -17.41
N HIS A 151 25.83 -17.10 -18.11
CA HIS A 151 26.47 -15.94 -17.50
C HIS A 151 25.46 -15.14 -16.67
N TYR A 152 25.67 -15.08 -15.35
CA TYR A 152 24.85 -14.28 -14.45
C TYR A 152 25.43 -12.88 -14.24
N SER A 153 24.59 -11.87 -14.48
CA SER A 153 24.80 -10.50 -14.02
C SER A 153 23.57 -10.08 -13.20
N PRO A 154 23.71 -9.70 -11.93
CA PRO A 154 22.59 -9.18 -11.14
C PRO A 154 21.89 -8.02 -11.83
N GLN A 155 20.58 -8.13 -12.06
CA GLN A 155 19.79 -7.11 -12.75
C GLN A 155 19.07 -6.23 -11.73
N PHE A 156 19.78 -5.28 -11.12
CA PHE A 156 19.22 -4.37 -10.10
C PHE A 156 18.05 -3.52 -10.62
N HIS A 157 18.04 -3.20 -11.92
CA HIS A 157 16.95 -2.48 -12.59
C HIS A 157 15.58 -3.18 -12.43
N LYS A 158 15.54 -4.50 -12.21
CA LYS A 158 14.30 -5.24 -11.94
C LYS A 158 13.53 -4.70 -10.73
N VAL A 159 14.22 -4.19 -9.71
CA VAL A 159 13.57 -3.56 -8.54
C VAL A 159 12.82 -2.30 -8.95
N THR A 160 13.45 -1.45 -9.75
CA THR A 160 12.84 -0.22 -10.26
C THR A 160 11.64 -0.52 -11.15
N VAL A 161 11.76 -1.48 -12.07
CA VAL A 161 10.64 -1.88 -12.95
C VAL A 161 9.48 -2.44 -12.14
N ALA A 162 9.76 -3.32 -11.16
CA ALA A 162 8.72 -3.86 -10.29
C ALA A 162 7.99 -2.76 -9.52
N GLY A 163 8.76 -1.86 -8.90
CA GLY A 163 8.23 -0.73 -8.13
C GLY A 163 7.36 0.17 -8.99
N VAL A 164 7.89 0.68 -10.10
CA VAL A 164 7.14 1.56 -11.02
C VAL A 164 5.88 0.86 -11.52
N THR A 165 5.97 -0.38 -11.99
CA THR A 165 4.82 -1.12 -12.54
C THR A 165 3.70 -1.28 -11.51
N ILE A 166 4.04 -1.69 -10.28
CA ILE A 166 3.06 -1.96 -9.22
C ILE A 166 2.45 -0.66 -8.70
N TYR A 167 3.27 0.35 -8.39
CA TYR A 167 2.75 1.63 -7.91
C TYR A 167 1.92 2.34 -8.98
N CYS A 168 2.37 2.35 -10.24
CA CYS A 168 1.56 2.91 -11.33
C CYS A 168 0.22 2.19 -11.47
N TYR A 169 0.18 0.87 -11.35
CA TYR A 169 -1.08 0.12 -11.37
C TYR A 169 -2.03 0.53 -10.23
N VAL A 170 -1.54 0.54 -8.98
CA VAL A 170 -2.37 0.83 -7.79
C VAL A 170 -2.81 2.29 -7.72
N TRP A 171 -2.08 3.23 -8.33
CA TRP A 171 -2.47 4.65 -8.33
C TRP A 171 -3.22 5.07 -9.58
N LEU A 172 -2.71 4.74 -10.77
CA LEU A 172 -3.27 5.25 -12.03
C LEU A 172 -4.57 4.55 -12.42
N VAL A 173 -4.72 3.25 -12.16
CA VAL A 173 -5.96 2.53 -12.53
C VAL A 173 -7.14 3.00 -11.68
N PRO A 174 -7.05 3.10 -10.34
CA PRO A 174 -8.09 3.70 -9.52
C PRO A 174 -8.36 5.17 -9.88
N LEU A 175 -7.32 5.94 -10.21
CA LEU A 175 -7.47 7.34 -10.63
C LEU A 175 -8.28 7.46 -11.92
N ALA A 176 -7.94 6.65 -12.93
CA ALA A 176 -8.66 6.61 -14.20
C ALA A 176 -10.11 6.16 -14.02
N LEU A 177 -10.34 5.12 -13.21
CA LEU A 177 -11.68 4.65 -12.88
C LEU A 177 -12.49 5.73 -12.15
N TRP A 178 -11.90 6.37 -11.14
CA TRP A 178 -12.53 7.44 -10.39
C TRP A 178 -12.84 8.64 -11.28
N ALA A 179 -11.91 9.06 -12.15
CA ALA A 179 -12.10 10.16 -13.08
C ALA A 179 -13.22 9.85 -14.08
N PHE A 180 -13.25 8.63 -14.64
CA PHE A 180 -14.31 8.17 -15.54
C PHE A 180 -15.67 8.17 -14.84
N LEU A 181 -15.76 7.60 -13.64
CA LEU A 181 -17.00 7.57 -12.86
C LEU A 181 -17.45 8.98 -12.46
N ARG A 182 -16.53 9.90 -12.14
CA ARG A 182 -16.84 11.28 -11.80
C ARG A 182 -17.33 12.07 -13.02
N TRP A 183 -16.70 11.89 -14.17
CA TRP A 183 -17.13 12.49 -15.43
C TRP A 183 -18.55 12.06 -15.80
N ARG A 184 -18.88 10.77 -15.61
CA ARG A 184 -20.22 10.22 -15.85
C ARG A 184 -21.25 10.69 -14.81
N LYS A 185 -20.88 10.79 -13.53
CA LYS A 185 -21.75 11.26 -12.43
C LYS A 185 -21.98 12.78 -12.44
N GLY A 186 -21.10 13.57 -13.07
CA GLY A 186 -21.37 14.98 -13.34
C GLY A 186 -22.67 15.21 -14.13
N VAL A 187 -23.23 14.17 -14.73
CA VAL A 187 -24.52 14.16 -15.45
C VAL A 187 -25.71 13.72 -14.55
N ARG A 188 -25.47 13.16 -13.35
CA ARG A 188 -26.52 12.57 -12.50
C ARG A 188 -26.23 12.84 -11.01
N GLU A 189 -26.93 13.83 -10.42
CA GLU A 189 -26.65 14.31 -9.06
C GLU A 189 -26.91 13.30 -7.92
N ARG A 190 -26.09 13.46 -6.86
CA ARG A 190 -26.18 13.09 -5.42
C ARG A 190 -25.70 11.69 -4.96
N MET A 191 -24.76 11.77 -4.00
CA MET A 191 -24.19 10.76 -3.09
C MET A 191 -23.48 9.51 -3.67
N GLY A 192 -22.15 9.65 -3.78
CA GLY A 192 -21.12 8.85 -3.10
C GLY A 192 -21.13 7.31 -3.18
N PRO A 193 -20.40 6.74 -4.15
CA PRO A 193 -19.81 5.42 -3.97
C PRO A 193 -18.28 5.56 -4.04
N TYR A 194 -17.65 5.40 -2.88
CA TYR A 194 -16.21 5.40 -2.60
C TYR A 194 -15.41 6.67 -2.90
N THR A 195 -14.61 7.09 -1.92
CA THR A 195 -13.53 8.04 -2.15
C THR A 195 -12.45 7.42 -3.04
N PHE A 196 -11.69 8.25 -3.77
CA PHE A 196 -10.53 7.80 -4.54
C PHE A 196 -9.58 6.94 -3.68
N LEU A 197 -9.36 7.34 -2.43
CA LEU A 197 -8.51 6.63 -1.48
C LEU A 197 -9.06 5.25 -1.14
N GLU A 198 -10.37 5.08 -1.01
CA GLU A 198 -10.96 3.75 -0.82
C GLU A 198 -10.71 2.85 -2.04
N THR A 199 -10.79 3.37 -3.27
CA THR A 199 -10.45 2.58 -4.46
C THR A 199 -8.97 2.21 -4.52
N VAL A 200 -8.06 3.11 -4.15
CA VAL A 200 -6.62 2.82 -4.04
C VAL A 200 -6.36 1.75 -2.97
N CYS A 201 -7.03 1.87 -1.81
CA CYS A 201 -7.00 0.89 -0.73
C CYS A 201 -7.36 -0.51 -1.24
N VAL A 202 -8.52 -0.65 -1.88
CA VAL A 202 -9.00 -1.93 -2.43
C VAL A 202 -8.00 -2.52 -3.44
N TYR A 203 -7.48 -1.70 -4.36
CA TYR A 203 -6.49 -2.16 -5.34
C TYR A 203 -5.20 -2.63 -4.67
N GLY A 204 -4.71 -1.89 -3.68
CA GLY A 204 -3.52 -2.27 -2.90
C GLY A 204 -3.70 -3.62 -2.19
N TYR A 205 -4.81 -3.80 -1.45
CA TYR A 205 -5.08 -5.06 -0.73
C TYR A 205 -5.35 -6.24 -1.65
N SER A 206 -5.88 -6.02 -2.84
CA SER A 206 -6.07 -7.09 -3.84
C SER A 206 -4.72 -7.72 -4.24
N LEU A 207 -3.63 -6.93 -4.25
CA LEU A 207 -2.31 -7.42 -4.64
C LEU A 207 -1.63 -8.32 -3.60
N PHE A 208 -2.14 -8.39 -2.37
CA PHE A 208 -1.51 -9.18 -1.30
C PHE A 208 -1.33 -10.65 -1.69
N VAL A 209 -2.30 -11.25 -2.39
CA VAL A 209 -2.25 -12.67 -2.81
C VAL A 209 -1.08 -12.98 -3.75
N PHE A 210 -0.55 -11.98 -4.46
CA PHE A 210 0.60 -12.17 -5.33
C PHE A 210 1.91 -12.32 -4.54
N ILE A 211 2.01 -11.80 -3.32
CA ILE A 211 3.23 -11.92 -2.51
C ILE A 211 3.60 -13.40 -2.27
N PRO A 212 2.74 -14.25 -1.67
CA PRO A 212 3.06 -15.66 -1.50
C PRO A 212 3.15 -16.40 -2.85
N THR A 213 2.36 -16.00 -3.85
CA THR A 213 2.37 -16.61 -5.19
C THR A 213 3.72 -16.46 -5.89
N VAL A 214 4.32 -15.28 -5.81
CA VAL A 214 5.64 -14.98 -6.39
C VAL A 214 6.72 -15.81 -5.70
N VAL A 215 6.64 -15.99 -4.38
CA VAL A 215 7.56 -16.90 -3.66
C VAL A 215 7.39 -18.35 -4.13
N LEU A 216 6.16 -18.82 -4.31
CA LEU A 216 5.88 -20.16 -4.83
C LEU A 216 6.40 -20.38 -6.26
N TRP A 217 6.53 -19.32 -7.06
CA TRP A 217 7.15 -19.40 -8.39
C TRP A 217 8.64 -19.72 -8.38
N LEU A 218 9.29 -19.71 -7.21
CA LEU A 218 10.66 -20.21 -7.05
C LEU A 218 10.78 -21.69 -7.44
N ILE A 219 9.70 -22.46 -7.29
CA ILE A 219 9.63 -23.86 -7.74
C ILE A 219 9.57 -23.86 -9.28
N PRO A 220 10.60 -24.41 -9.98
CA PRO A 220 10.71 -24.32 -11.44
C PRO A 220 9.84 -25.39 -12.14
N VAL A 221 8.56 -25.46 -11.76
CA VAL A 221 7.57 -26.39 -12.32
C VAL A 221 6.52 -25.57 -13.07
N PRO A 222 6.56 -25.51 -14.42
CA PRO A 222 5.75 -24.56 -15.19
C PRO A 222 4.25 -24.64 -14.94
N TRP A 223 3.68 -25.85 -14.90
CA TRP A 223 2.24 -26.02 -14.67
C TRP A 223 1.81 -25.53 -13.28
N LEU A 224 2.66 -25.73 -12.27
CA LEU A 224 2.40 -25.31 -10.89
C LEU A 224 2.46 -23.78 -10.76
N GLN A 225 3.40 -23.15 -11.46
CA GLN A 225 3.48 -21.68 -11.54
C GLN A 225 2.22 -21.09 -12.17
N TRP A 226 1.74 -21.66 -13.28
CA TRP A 226 0.51 -21.22 -13.93
C TRP A 226 -0.73 -21.47 -13.06
N LEU A 227 -0.77 -22.60 -12.33
CA LEU A 227 -1.85 -22.89 -11.38
C LEU A 227 -1.92 -21.86 -10.25
N PHE A 228 -0.82 -21.62 -9.54
CA PHE A 228 -0.79 -20.62 -8.47
C PHE A 228 -1.03 -19.20 -8.99
N GLY A 229 -0.47 -18.86 -10.15
CA GLY A 229 -0.71 -17.57 -10.80
C GLY A 229 -2.17 -17.36 -11.19
N GLY A 230 -2.81 -18.39 -11.76
CA GLY A 230 -4.23 -18.36 -12.11
C GLY A 230 -5.13 -18.25 -10.89
N LEU A 231 -4.83 -18.98 -9.81
CA LEU A 231 -5.58 -18.91 -8.56
C LEU A 231 -5.47 -17.52 -7.91
N ALA A 232 -4.26 -16.96 -7.83
CA ALA A 232 -4.01 -15.62 -7.31
C ALA A 232 -4.74 -14.55 -8.13
N LEU A 233 -4.65 -14.64 -9.46
CA LEU A 233 -5.37 -13.75 -10.36
C LEU A 233 -6.89 -13.84 -10.15
N ALA A 234 -7.44 -15.05 -10.04
CA ALA A 234 -8.87 -15.26 -9.85
C ALA A 234 -9.36 -14.67 -8.51
N LEU A 235 -8.65 -14.92 -7.40
CA LEU A 235 -9.02 -14.40 -6.08
C LEU A 235 -8.96 -12.87 -6.05
N SER A 236 -7.88 -12.29 -6.54
CA SER A 236 -7.70 -10.84 -6.55
C SER A 236 -8.67 -10.15 -7.52
N ALA A 237 -8.84 -10.65 -8.74
CA ALA A 237 -9.83 -10.12 -9.69
C ALA A 237 -11.25 -10.22 -9.15
N ALA A 238 -11.61 -11.33 -8.50
CA ALA A 238 -12.90 -11.49 -7.85
C ALA A 238 -13.10 -10.42 -6.76
N SER A 239 -12.12 -10.20 -5.88
CA SER A 239 -12.23 -9.15 -4.85
C SER A 239 -12.47 -7.76 -5.42
N LEU A 240 -11.83 -7.42 -6.55
CA LEU A 240 -12.03 -6.16 -7.26
C LEU A 240 -13.44 -6.07 -7.84
N VAL A 241 -13.88 -7.12 -8.54
CA VAL A 241 -15.21 -7.18 -9.16
C VAL A 241 -16.30 -7.07 -8.10
N PHE A 242 -16.23 -7.83 -7.01
CA PHE A 242 -17.22 -7.78 -5.93
C PHE A 242 -17.27 -6.42 -5.24
N THR A 243 -16.11 -5.76 -5.08
CA THR A 243 -16.02 -4.43 -4.48
C THR A 243 -16.60 -3.34 -5.39
N LEU A 244 -16.33 -3.44 -6.69
CA LEU A 244 -16.81 -2.48 -7.69
C LEU A 244 -18.27 -2.72 -8.10
N TRP A 245 -18.79 -3.95 -7.96
CA TRP A 245 -20.16 -4.32 -8.29
C TRP A 245 -21.23 -3.35 -7.76
N PRO A 246 -21.28 -3.01 -6.45
CA PRO A 246 -22.28 -2.07 -5.94
C PRO A 246 -22.13 -0.65 -6.52
N VAL A 247 -20.95 -0.27 -7.01
CA VAL A 247 -20.68 1.05 -7.63
C VAL A 247 -21.24 1.13 -9.03
N VAL A 248 -21.08 0.06 -9.80
CA VAL A 248 -21.37 0.07 -11.24
C VAL A 248 -22.75 -0.49 -11.56
N ARG A 249 -23.36 -1.32 -10.69
CA ARG A 249 -24.63 -2.03 -10.97
C ARG A 249 -25.83 -1.14 -11.32
N GLU A 250 -25.76 0.15 -10.99
CA GLU A 250 -26.81 1.15 -11.27
C GLU A 250 -26.66 1.81 -12.65
N ASP A 251 -25.57 1.52 -13.37
CA ASP A 251 -25.33 1.95 -14.76
C ASP A 251 -25.91 0.93 -15.76
N THR A 252 -25.86 1.27 -17.04
CA THR A 252 -26.29 0.41 -18.14
C THR A 252 -25.47 -0.89 -18.21
N ARG A 253 -26.11 -2.00 -18.59
CA ARG A 253 -25.46 -3.32 -18.69
C ARG A 253 -24.19 -3.30 -19.55
N ALA A 254 -24.19 -2.51 -20.63
CA ALA A 254 -23.03 -2.35 -21.50
C ALA A 254 -21.85 -1.68 -20.78
N VAL A 255 -22.08 -0.59 -20.05
CA VAL A 255 -21.03 0.12 -19.30
C VAL A 255 -20.49 -0.74 -18.16
N VAL A 256 -21.37 -1.45 -17.44
CA VAL A 256 -20.97 -2.40 -16.40
C VAL A 256 -20.06 -3.48 -16.97
N ALA A 257 -20.45 -4.10 -18.09
CA ALA A 257 -19.65 -5.11 -18.75
C ALA A 257 -18.28 -4.56 -19.16
N VAL A 258 -18.25 -3.41 -19.86
CA VAL A 258 -16.99 -2.79 -20.31
C VAL A 258 -16.07 -2.46 -19.13
N LEU A 259 -16.60 -1.86 -18.05
CA LEU A 259 -15.81 -1.49 -16.89
C LEU A 259 -15.22 -2.71 -16.18
N LEU A 260 -16.06 -3.71 -15.86
CA LEU A 260 -15.60 -4.91 -15.15
C LEU A 260 -14.62 -5.72 -16.01
N SER A 261 -14.90 -5.87 -17.31
CA SER A 261 -13.97 -6.51 -18.24
C SER A 261 -12.64 -5.76 -18.33
N THR A 262 -12.64 -4.43 -18.35
CA THR A 262 -11.41 -3.62 -18.37
C THR A 262 -10.60 -3.81 -17.09
N VAL A 263 -11.25 -3.81 -15.92
CA VAL A 263 -10.58 -4.06 -14.62
C VAL A 263 -9.94 -5.45 -14.59
N VAL A 264 -10.68 -6.48 -14.98
CA VAL A 264 -10.16 -7.87 -15.03
C VAL A 264 -9.01 -7.98 -16.03
N LEU A 265 -9.13 -7.36 -17.21
CA LEU A 265 -8.09 -7.37 -18.23
C LEU A 265 -6.81 -6.69 -17.75
N LEU A 266 -6.89 -5.47 -17.20
CA LEU A 266 -5.72 -4.76 -16.66
C LEU A 266 -5.05 -5.55 -15.54
N HIS A 267 -5.84 -6.20 -14.69
CA HIS A 267 -5.32 -7.03 -13.62
C HIS A 267 -4.62 -8.30 -14.13
N ALA A 268 -5.20 -8.94 -15.15
CA ALA A 268 -4.58 -10.07 -15.83
C ALA A 268 -3.28 -9.66 -16.54
N LEU A 269 -3.27 -8.50 -17.22
CA LEU A 269 -2.08 -7.96 -17.87
C LEU A 269 -0.96 -7.69 -16.87
N LEU A 270 -1.27 -7.16 -15.69
CA LEU A 270 -0.28 -7.00 -14.62
C LEU A 270 0.30 -8.35 -14.20
N ALA A 271 -0.55 -9.33 -13.87
CA ALA A 271 -0.10 -10.64 -13.39
C ALA A 271 0.73 -11.40 -14.44
N VAL A 272 0.24 -11.43 -15.68
CA VAL A 272 0.90 -12.11 -16.80
C VAL A 272 2.18 -11.37 -17.21
N GLY A 273 2.17 -10.04 -17.22
CA GLY A 273 3.35 -9.22 -17.48
C GLY A 273 4.45 -9.47 -16.44
N CYS A 274 4.10 -9.50 -15.16
CA CYS A 274 5.03 -9.86 -14.09
C CYS A 274 5.59 -11.29 -14.26
N LYS A 275 4.74 -12.26 -14.59
CA LYS A 275 5.19 -13.63 -14.84
C LYS A 275 6.23 -13.68 -15.97
N PHE A 276 5.93 -13.06 -17.11
CA PHE A 276 6.83 -13.12 -18.26
C PHE A 276 8.11 -12.33 -18.03
N TYR A 277 8.04 -11.11 -17.51
CA TYR A 277 9.22 -10.25 -17.34
C TYR A 277 10.19 -10.76 -16.26
N PHE A 278 9.68 -11.26 -15.13
CA PHE A 278 10.53 -11.66 -14.00
C PHE A 278 10.92 -13.14 -14.01
N PHE A 279 10.15 -14.01 -14.67
CA PHE A 279 10.31 -15.47 -14.57
C PHE A 279 10.51 -16.19 -15.92
N GLN A 280 10.58 -15.49 -17.07
CA GLN A 280 10.99 -16.16 -18.31
C GLN A 280 12.48 -16.54 -18.26
N PRO A 281 12.83 -17.79 -18.64
CA PRO A 281 14.22 -18.14 -18.91
C PRO A 281 14.77 -17.24 -20.01
N LEU A 282 16.01 -16.74 -19.85
CA LEU A 282 16.70 -16.04 -20.93
C LEU A 282 16.65 -16.91 -22.21
N PRO A 283 16.41 -16.32 -23.39
CA PRO A 283 16.71 -17.01 -24.63
C PRO A 283 18.16 -17.49 -24.56
N LEU A 284 18.39 -18.79 -24.71
CA LEU A 284 19.74 -19.33 -24.90
C LEU A 284 20.39 -18.49 -25.98
N ALA A 285 21.51 -17.84 -25.65
CA ALA A 285 22.27 -17.06 -26.62
C ALA A 285 22.44 -17.92 -27.88
N HIS A 286 22.06 -17.39 -29.05
CA HIS A 286 22.40 -18.03 -30.31
C HIS A 286 23.90 -18.35 -30.27
N PRO A 287 24.31 -19.58 -30.66
CA PRO A 287 25.72 -19.87 -30.77
C PRO A 287 26.31 -18.79 -31.70
N ALA A 288 27.34 -18.10 -31.21
CA ALA A 288 28.05 -17.12 -32.00
C ALA A 288 28.35 -17.74 -33.38
N PRO A 289 28.15 -17.01 -34.49
CA PRO A 289 28.54 -17.54 -35.79
C PRO A 289 30.01 -17.95 -35.70
N PRO A 290 30.39 -19.13 -36.23
CA PRO A 290 31.74 -19.65 -36.08
C PRO A 290 32.71 -18.56 -36.52
N THR A 291 33.62 -18.19 -35.61
CA THR A 291 34.73 -17.28 -35.88
C THR A 291 35.32 -17.68 -37.22
N GLN A 292 35.08 -16.87 -38.24
CA GLN A 292 35.75 -17.01 -39.52
C GLN A 292 37.23 -16.85 -39.18
N ALA A 293 37.95 -17.98 -39.21
CA ALA A 293 39.38 -17.99 -39.04
C ALA A 293 39.95 -16.88 -39.92
N ALA A 294 40.61 -15.91 -39.30
CA ALA A 294 41.34 -14.89 -40.02
C ALA A 294 42.16 -15.59 -41.10
N SER A 295 41.79 -15.35 -42.36
CA SER A 295 42.58 -15.76 -43.50
C SER A 295 43.96 -15.14 -43.31
N LEU A 296 44.93 -15.97 -42.95
CA LEU A 296 46.34 -15.65 -42.99
C LEU A 296 46.65 -15.16 -44.42
N SER A 297 46.82 -13.85 -44.59
CA SER A 297 47.43 -13.29 -45.80
C SER A 297 48.89 -13.77 -45.87
N PRO A 298 49.32 -14.41 -46.98
CA PRO A 298 50.70 -14.84 -47.13
C PRO A 298 51.48 -13.73 -47.83
N ASP A 299 51.88 -12.68 -47.11
CA ASP A 299 52.85 -11.72 -47.64
C ASP A 299 53.70 -11.17 -46.49
N LEU A 300 54.68 -11.98 -46.09
CA LEU A 300 55.84 -11.48 -45.34
C LEU A 300 57.11 -12.00 -46.04
N PRO A 301 58.02 -11.12 -46.50
CA PRO A 301 59.27 -11.56 -47.10
C PRO A 301 60.18 -12.21 -46.04
N PRO A 302 61.03 -13.19 -46.44
CA PRO A 302 61.86 -13.92 -45.50
C PRO A 302 62.94 -13.02 -44.86
N PRO A 303 63.33 -13.28 -43.60
CA PRO A 303 64.38 -12.53 -42.92
C PRO A 303 65.78 -12.85 -43.51
N PRO A 304 66.73 -11.90 -43.44
CA PRO A 304 68.07 -12.09 -43.98
C PRO A 304 68.84 -13.15 -43.18
N THR A 305 69.47 -14.07 -43.91
CA THR A 305 70.37 -15.10 -43.41
C THR A 305 71.62 -14.48 -42.78
N SER A 306 71.75 -14.61 -41.45
CA SER A 306 73.01 -14.33 -40.76
C SER A 306 74.00 -15.46 -41.05
N ARG A 307 75.02 -15.18 -41.87
CA ARG A 307 76.19 -16.05 -42.05
C ARG A 307 77.01 -16.03 -40.78
N ALA A 308 77.10 -17.18 -40.12
CA ALA A 308 78.15 -17.47 -39.15
C ALA A 308 79.53 -17.36 -39.82
N HIS A 309 80.39 -16.51 -39.29
CA HIS A 309 81.83 -16.60 -39.51
C HIS A 309 82.49 -16.95 -38.18
N THR A 310 82.94 -18.21 -38.12
CA THR A 310 84.07 -18.69 -37.33
C THR A 310 85.32 -17.89 -37.64
N THR A 311 85.99 -17.39 -36.61
CA THR A 311 87.43 -17.57 -36.26
C THR A 311 87.69 -16.84 -34.95
#